data_AF-A0A6I7PFG9-F1
#
_entry.id   AF-A0A6I7PFG9-F1
#
_cell.length_a   1.000
_cell.length_b   1.000
_cell.length_c   1.000
_cell.angle_alpha   90.00
_cell.angle_beta   90.00
_cell.angle_gamma   90.00
#
_symmetry.space_group_name_H-M   'P 1'
#
loop_
_entity.id
_entity.type
_entity.pdbx_description
1 polymer ?
#
loop_
_entity_poly.entity_id
_entity_poly.type
_entity_poly.pdbx_seq_one_letter_code
_entity_poly.pdbx_strand_id
1 'polypeptide(L)'
;MKRAVLIADKLHMKHPICLMAAVLLTGAAAAAAQTDMLTLQNEEEAAFFFTVVRRDGEQYQRMTESLAGVLEVLRDAVELEYMVPPRGVSPQRFSASDRYLVGVFVEPGSTAYPAAAVALPPGAGTVFISRDQIMTDAAGRELRVRPWSVSLGDEPVLLDNRYVDWEPILPLVRFARPLSQPRFVLEEGAGRQPAVLSRSQFWGRGGTELDTLKAIAGDRAVYLMASTHSRIAPGMSLFLFGYRNRDDRQALYTVEVPVGEPSGPVLLWVAGSDQPKVVGRYVSDAFMFEADLRYDLLPSALFDVPVNSAFVEVATGYSGAGRHEEFYHARIYLSSIEGI
;
A
#
# COMPACT_ATOMS: atom_id res chain seq x y z
N MET A 1 38.89 -12.88 -32.84
CA MET A 1 39.51 -11.80 -32.04
C MET A 1 38.41 -10.82 -31.64
N LYS A 2 37.77 -11.00 -30.48
CA LYS A 2 38.00 -10.27 -29.22
C LYS A 2 37.87 -8.74 -29.35
N ARG A 3 36.72 -8.19 -28.95
CA ARG A 3 36.56 -7.49 -27.66
C ARG A 3 35.08 -7.12 -27.42
N ALA A 4 34.51 -7.77 -26.42
CA ALA A 4 33.34 -7.33 -25.69
C ALA A 4 33.73 -6.10 -24.85
N VAL A 5 32.87 -5.09 -24.81
CA VAL A 5 32.96 -4.01 -23.82
C VAL A 5 31.94 -4.34 -22.73
N LEU A 6 32.48 -4.85 -21.63
CA LEU A 6 31.82 -4.96 -20.34
C LEU A 6 31.63 -3.53 -19.80
N ILE A 7 30.40 -3.09 -19.62
CA ILE A 7 30.07 -2.00 -18.70
C ILE A 7 29.55 -2.68 -17.45
N ALA A 8 30.48 -3.03 -16.57
CA ALA A 8 30.22 -3.29 -15.18
C ALA A 8 30.91 -2.15 -14.44
N ASP A 9 30.15 -1.25 -13.83
CA ASP A 9 30.53 -0.68 -12.54
C ASP A 9 29.45 0.22 -11.93
N LYS A 10 29.17 -0.09 -10.65
CA LYS A 10 28.63 0.76 -9.57
C LYS A 10 27.12 0.97 -9.48
N LEU A 11 26.40 -0.12 -9.18
CA LEU A 11 25.31 -0.04 -8.19
C LEU A 11 25.94 -0.09 -6.79
N HIS A 12 26.13 1.09 -6.19
CA HIS A 12 26.35 1.19 -4.75
C HIS A 12 25.00 0.95 -4.05
N MET A 13 24.61 -0.32 -3.87
CA MET A 13 23.58 -0.69 -2.90
C MET A 13 24.09 -0.40 -1.50
N LYS A 14 23.68 0.74 -0.93
CA LYS A 14 23.73 0.98 0.50
C LYS A 14 22.45 0.39 1.12
N HIS A 15 22.40 -0.93 1.32
CA HIS A 15 21.41 -1.50 2.23
C HIS A 15 21.87 -1.32 3.67
N PRO A 16 21.03 -0.76 4.55
CA PRO A 16 21.20 -0.89 5.99
C PRO A 16 20.32 -2.06 6.49
N ILE A 17 20.51 -3.29 6.00
CA ILE A 17 19.77 -4.46 6.51
C ILE A 17 20.57 -5.25 7.58
N CYS A 18 21.82 -4.87 7.87
CA CYS A 18 22.67 -5.63 8.81
C CYS A 18 23.01 -4.98 10.17
N LEU A 19 22.34 -3.91 10.63
CA LEU A 19 22.68 -3.34 11.95
C LEU A 19 21.48 -2.76 12.74
N MET A 20 20.48 -3.58 13.06
CA MET A 20 19.59 -3.34 14.20
C MET A 20 19.74 -4.44 15.25
N ALA A 21 20.96 -4.63 15.74
CA ALA A 21 21.24 -5.46 16.90
C ALA A 21 22.21 -4.72 17.84
N ALA A 22 21.74 -3.62 18.47
CA ALA A 22 22.25 -3.07 19.74
C ALA A 22 21.61 -1.71 20.10
N VAL A 23 20.28 -1.64 20.26
CA VAL A 23 19.66 -0.58 21.10
C VAL A 23 18.51 -1.21 21.91
N LEU A 24 18.87 -2.15 22.77
CA LEU A 24 18.03 -2.60 23.88
C LEU A 24 18.90 -2.54 25.12
N LEU A 25 18.74 -1.47 25.91
CA LEU A 25 18.91 -1.41 27.38
C LEU A 25 19.12 0.04 27.84
N THR A 26 18.08 0.86 27.72
CA THR A 26 17.75 1.83 28.78
C THR A 26 16.25 2.00 28.81
N GLY A 27 15.65 1.48 29.88
CA GLY A 27 14.24 1.68 30.17
C GLY A 27 13.93 3.16 30.32
N ALA A 28 13.02 3.63 29.48
CA ALA A 28 12.04 4.62 29.88
C ALA A 28 10.72 4.05 29.37
N ALA A 29 9.74 3.94 30.26
CA ALA A 29 8.34 3.94 29.86
C ALA A 29 8.11 5.27 29.11
N ALA A 30 8.40 5.28 27.81
CA ALA A 30 7.93 6.31 26.93
C ALA A 30 6.42 6.19 27.01
N ALA A 31 5.78 7.15 27.68
CA ALA A 31 4.41 7.48 27.39
C ALA A 31 4.32 7.46 25.86
N ALA A 32 3.57 6.50 25.31
CA ALA A 32 3.33 6.44 23.89
C ALA A 32 2.74 7.80 23.55
N ALA A 33 3.55 8.71 23.04
CA ALA A 33 3.07 9.91 22.40
C ALA A 33 2.12 9.36 21.36
N GLN A 34 0.83 9.56 21.62
CA GLN A 34 -0.22 9.16 20.72
C GLN A 34 0.04 9.99 19.47
N THR A 35 0.84 9.46 18.56
CA THR A 35 1.15 10.12 17.31
C THR A 35 -0.20 10.31 16.66
N ASP A 36 -0.66 11.56 16.57
CA ASP A 36 -1.92 11.89 15.93
C ASP A 36 -1.89 11.29 14.54
N MET A 37 -2.67 10.22 14.34
CA MET A 37 -2.78 9.57 13.05
C MET A 37 -3.76 10.40 12.24
N LEU A 38 -3.27 11.00 11.16
CA LEU A 38 -4.09 11.72 10.21
C LEU A 38 -4.47 10.77 9.07
N THR A 39 -5.76 10.66 8.77
CA THR A 39 -6.23 9.93 7.58
C THR A 39 -6.44 10.91 6.44
N LEU A 40 -5.79 10.69 5.31
CA LEU A 40 -6.09 11.40 4.07
C LEU A 40 -7.08 10.58 3.26
N GLN A 41 -8.13 11.21 2.75
CA GLN A 41 -9.12 10.58 1.87
C GLN A 41 -9.19 11.35 0.55
N ASN A 42 -8.86 10.69 -0.55
CA ASN A 42 -8.92 11.29 -1.87
C ASN A 42 -10.31 11.03 -2.48
N GLU A 43 -10.99 12.09 -2.90
CA GLU A 43 -12.31 12.02 -3.53
C GLU A 43 -12.22 11.94 -5.06
N GLU A 44 -11.01 12.11 -5.63
CA GLU A 44 -10.77 12.13 -7.06
C GLU A 44 -10.43 10.75 -7.63
N GLU A 45 -10.67 10.58 -8.93
CA GLU A 45 -10.28 9.40 -9.73
C GLU A 45 -8.76 9.40 -10.07
N ALA A 46 -8.05 10.48 -9.74
CA ALA A 46 -6.62 10.63 -9.96
C ALA A 46 -5.85 10.47 -8.65
N ALA A 47 -4.67 9.86 -8.69
CA ALA A 47 -3.81 9.75 -7.52
C ALA A 47 -3.26 11.14 -7.14
N PHE A 48 -3.25 11.46 -5.85
CA PHE A 48 -2.68 12.71 -5.36
C PHE A 48 -1.28 12.47 -4.78
N PHE A 49 -0.25 12.96 -5.47
CA PHE A 49 1.14 12.90 -5.02
C PHE A 49 1.52 14.21 -4.34
N PHE A 50 2.15 14.17 -3.18
CA PHE A 50 2.38 15.37 -2.38
C PHE A 50 3.64 15.31 -1.54
N THR A 51 4.11 16.50 -1.18
CA THR A 51 5.07 16.74 -0.10
C THR A 51 4.38 17.52 1.02
N VAL A 52 5.00 17.51 2.21
CA VAL A 52 4.46 18.17 3.40
C VAL A 52 5.25 19.44 3.68
N VAL A 53 4.57 20.58 3.62
CA VAL A 53 5.15 21.90 3.85
C VAL A 53 4.73 22.41 5.23
N ARG A 54 5.70 22.86 6.04
CA ARG A 54 5.41 23.48 7.35
C ARG A 54 5.05 24.96 7.21
N ARG A 55 4.04 25.42 7.94
CA ARG A 55 3.57 26.82 7.94
C ARG A 55 4.61 27.85 8.38
N ASP A 56 5.57 27.45 9.20
CA ASP A 56 6.66 28.31 9.66
C ASP A 56 7.91 28.25 8.77
N GLY A 57 7.86 27.50 7.68
CA GLY A 57 9.01 27.29 6.78
C GLY A 57 9.08 28.28 5.61
N GLU A 58 10.27 28.41 5.03
CA GLU A 58 10.53 29.20 3.81
C GLU A 58 9.67 28.74 2.62
N GLN A 59 9.47 27.43 2.47
CA GLN A 59 8.59 26.86 1.45
C GLN A 59 7.15 27.37 1.55
N TYR A 60 6.63 27.53 2.77
CA TYR A 60 5.29 28.08 2.98
C TYR A 60 5.21 29.54 2.58
N GLN A 61 6.20 30.35 2.99
CA GLN A 61 6.27 31.76 2.61
C GLN A 61 6.24 31.91 1.08
N ARG A 62 7.12 31.20 0.37
CA ARG A 62 7.16 31.20 -1.09
C ARG A 62 5.80 30.81 -1.70
N MET A 63 5.19 29.74 -1.21
CA MET A 63 3.87 29.28 -1.68
C MET A 63 2.78 30.34 -1.48
N THR A 64 2.79 31.06 -0.36
CA THR A 64 1.78 32.09 -0.06
C THR A 64 1.99 33.41 -0.78
N GLU A 65 3.23 33.71 -1.19
CA GLU A 65 3.57 34.94 -1.90
C GLU A 65 3.13 34.91 -3.37
N SER A 66 3.20 33.74 -4.03
CA SER A 66 2.80 33.61 -5.42
C SER A 66 2.55 32.17 -5.86
N LEU A 67 1.78 32.00 -6.94
CA LEU A 67 1.67 30.70 -7.62
C LEU A 67 2.99 30.20 -8.19
N ALA A 68 3.92 31.11 -8.55
CA ALA A 68 5.25 30.72 -8.98
C ALA A 68 6.01 30.01 -7.85
N GLY A 69 5.83 30.47 -6.61
CA GLY A 69 6.41 29.84 -5.43
C GLY A 69 5.88 28.43 -5.17
N VAL A 70 4.61 28.14 -5.50
CA VAL A 70 4.08 26.75 -5.46
C VAL A 70 4.84 25.85 -6.43
N LEU A 71 5.03 26.32 -7.67
CA LEU A 71 5.75 25.58 -8.70
C LEU A 71 7.21 25.36 -8.34
N GLU A 72 7.83 26.33 -7.66
CA GLU A 72 9.18 26.18 -7.11
C GLU A 72 9.19 25.11 -6.01
N VAL A 73 8.26 25.14 -5.05
CA VAL A 73 8.17 24.11 -4.01
C VAL A 73 8.01 22.72 -4.61
N LEU A 74 7.14 22.56 -5.62
CA LEU A 74 6.93 21.28 -6.30
C LEU A 74 8.14 20.82 -7.11
N ARG A 75 8.96 21.74 -7.62
CA ARG A 75 10.18 21.44 -8.38
C ARG A 75 11.39 21.17 -7.48
N ASP A 76 11.47 21.91 -6.38
CA ASP A 76 12.54 21.81 -5.38
C ASP A 76 12.34 20.60 -4.47
N ALA A 77 11.09 20.13 -4.33
CA ALA A 77 10.83 18.83 -3.75
C ALA A 77 11.58 17.79 -4.57
N VAL A 78 12.66 17.25 -3.99
CA VAL A 78 13.50 16.23 -4.61
C VAL A 78 12.61 15.14 -5.17
N GLU A 79 11.60 14.74 -4.39
CA GLU A 79 10.51 13.87 -4.80
C GLU A 79 9.21 14.23 -4.08
N LEU A 80 8.07 14.03 -4.74
CA LEU A 80 6.77 14.01 -4.08
C LEU A 80 6.65 12.70 -3.30
N GLU A 81 7.13 12.76 -2.05
CA GLU A 81 7.32 11.61 -1.18
C GLU A 81 6.02 10.80 -1.06
N TYR A 82 4.90 11.43 -0.75
CA TYR A 82 3.68 10.73 -0.37
C TYR A 82 2.67 10.67 -1.51
N MET A 83 1.75 9.71 -1.42
CA MET A 83 0.65 9.57 -2.36
C MET A 83 -0.65 9.28 -1.59
N VAL A 84 -1.79 9.61 -2.17
CA VAL A 84 -3.12 9.09 -1.79
C VAL A 84 -3.75 8.51 -3.06
N PRO A 85 -4.16 7.23 -3.05
CA PRO A 85 -4.61 6.56 -4.27
C PRO A 85 -5.94 7.15 -4.76
N PRO A 86 -6.34 6.90 -6.01
CA PRO A 86 -7.65 7.27 -6.52
C PRO A 86 -8.76 6.77 -5.60
N ARG A 87 -9.70 7.64 -5.22
CA ARG A 87 -10.87 7.34 -4.36
C ARG A 87 -10.56 6.66 -3.02
N GLY A 88 -9.30 6.67 -2.59
CA GLY A 88 -8.87 5.84 -1.47
C GLY A 88 -8.37 6.62 -0.28
N VAL A 89 -7.85 5.87 0.69
CA VAL A 89 -7.40 6.39 1.98
C VAL A 89 -5.92 6.15 2.18
N SER A 90 -5.26 7.06 2.89
CA SER A 90 -3.83 6.98 3.19
C SER A 90 -3.58 7.49 4.62
N PRO A 91 -3.30 6.61 5.60
CA PRO A 91 -2.97 7.02 6.96
C PRO A 91 -1.56 7.64 7.01
N GLN A 92 -1.38 8.67 7.83
CA GLN A 92 -0.15 9.44 7.91
C GLN A 92 0.33 9.58 9.36
N ARG A 93 1.65 9.42 9.54
CA ARG A 93 2.34 9.60 10.83
C ARG A 93 3.01 10.97 10.93
N PHE A 94 2.22 12.02 10.76
CA PHE A 94 2.65 13.37 11.08
C PHE A 94 1.48 14.16 11.68
N SER A 95 1.79 15.06 12.61
CA SER A 95 0.76 15.92 13.21
C SER A 95 0.18 16.85 12.16
N ALA A 96 -1.16 16.99 12.16
CA ALA A 96 -1.87 17.91 11.29
C ALA A 96 -1.62 19.39 11.64
N SER A 97 -1.06 19.69 12.83
CA SER A 97 -0.80 21.08 13.21
C SER A 97 0.26 21.71 12.33
N ASP A 98 -0.07 22.90 11.82
CA ASP A 98 0.83 23.81 11.12
C ASP A 98 1.50 23.26 9.86
N ARG A 99 0.75 22.49 9.07
CA ARG A 99 1.22 21.91 7.82
C ARG A 99 0.24 22.09 6.66
N TYR A 100 0.78 22.02 5.46
CA TYR A 100 0.07 21.96 4.18
C TYR A 100 0.56 20.74 3.40
N LEU A 101 -0.35 20.11 2.67
CA LEU A 101 0.02 19.19 1.61
C LEU A 101 0.13 20.00 0.33
N VAL A 102 1.26 19.92 -0.36
CA VAL A 102 1.45 20.57 -1.66
C VAL A 102 1.78 19.47 -2.65
N GLY A 103 0.97 19.36 -3.69
CA GLY A 103 1.02 18.19 -4.55
C GLY A 103 0.35 18.39 -5.89
N VAL A 104 0.27 17.29 -6.64
CA VAL A 104 -0.37 17.23 -7.96
C VAL A 104 -1.28 16.04 -8.08
N PHE A 105 -2.39 16.21 -8.82
CA PHE A 105 -3.23 15.10 -9.24
C PHE A 105 -2.66 14.48 -10.52
N VAL A 106 -2.22 13.23 -10.43
CA VAL A 106 -1.59 12.52 -11.53
C VAL A 106 -2.64 11.67 -12.24
N GLU A 107 -2.97 12.08 -13.46
CA GLU A 107 -3.78 11.32 -14.40
C GLU A 107 -2.87 10.66 -15.45
N PRO A 108 -2.91 9.33 -15.61
CA PRO A 108 -2.12 8.62 -16.60
C PRO A 108 -2.30 9.18 -18.02
N GLY A 109 -1.18 9.44 -18.71
CA GLY A 109 -1.21 9.96 -20.08
C GLY A 109 -1.54 11.45 -20.21
N SER A 110 -1.78 12.15 -19.09
CA SER A 110 -1.98 13.59 -19.13
C SER A 110 -0.69 14.35 -19.48
N THR A 111 -0.84 15.43 -20.24
CA THR A 111 0.28 16.32 -20.61
C THR A 111 0.60 17.36 -19.53
N ALA A 112 -0.27 17.49 -18.52
CA ALA A 112 -0.05 18.35 -17.36
C ALA A 112 -0.92 17.92 -16.18
N TYR A 113 -0.40 18.08 -14.97
CA TYR A 113 -1.05 17.70 -13.71
C TYR A 113 -1.55 18.93 -12.97
N PRO A 114 -2.83 18.97 -12.53
CA PRO A 114 -3.32 20.04 -11.67
C PRO A 114 -2.55 20.06 -10.34
N ALA A 115 -2.07 21.25 -9.94
CA ALA A 115 -1.45 21.45 -8.64
C ALA A 115 -2.49 21.83 -7.59
N ALA A 116 -2.39 21.24 -6.41
CA ALA A 116 -3.27 21.52 -5.28
C ALA A 116 -2.49 21.78 -4.00
N ALA A 117 -3.09 22.60 -3.13
CA ALA A 117 -2.58 22.88 -1.80
C ALA A 117 -3.69 22.61 -0.78
N VAL A 118 -3.45 21.66 0.12
CA VAL A 118 -4.42 21.19 1.11
C VAL A 118 -3.97 21.65 2.49
N ALA A 119 -4.73 22.54 3.11
CA ALA A 119 -4.48 22.94 4.48
C ALA A 119 -4.82 21.78 5.42
N LEU A 120 -3.93 21.49 6.37
CA LEU A 120 -4.22 20.54 7.45
C LEU A 120 -4.75 21.30 8.67
N PRO A 121 -6.03 21.11 9.05
CA PRO A 121 -6.56 21.75 10.25
C PRO A 121 -5.95 21.11 11.51
N PRO A 122 -5.58 21.90 12.54
CA PRO A 122 -5.13 21.35 13.81
C PRO A 122 -6.15 20.39 14.41
N GLY A 123 -5.72 19.20 14.82
CA GLY A 123 -6.59 18.18 15.43
C GLY A 123 -7.54 17.46 14.45
N ALA A 124 -7.39 17.64 13.14
CA ALA A 124 -8.17 16.88 12.17
C ALA A 124 -7.78 15.39 12.23
N GLY A 125 -8.77 14.51 12.41
CA GLY A 125 -8.59 13.06 12.30
C GLY A 125 -8.58 12.58 10.84
N THR A 126 -9.41 13.21 9.99
CA THR A 126 -9.50 12.94 8.56
C THR A 126 -9.48 14.24 7.77
N VAL A 127 -8.74 14.27 6.66
CA VAL A 127 -8.71 15.37 5.71
C VAL A 127 -9.06 14.85 4.32
N PHE A 128 -10.05 15.47 3.70
CA PHE A 128 -10.50 15.18 2.34
C PHE A 128 -9.65 15.93 1.33
N ILE A 129 -9.28 15.25 0.25
CA ILE A 129 -8.51 15.79 -0.85
C ILE A 129 -9.40 15.76 -2.10
N SER A 130 -9.63 16.92 -2.71
CA SER A 130 -10.53 17.05 -3.84
C SER A 130 -10.11 18.18 -4.80
N ARG A 131 -10.76 18.24 -5.97
CA ARG A 131 -10.54 19.27 -6.99
C ARG A 131 -10.75 20.70 -6.50
N ASP A 132 -11.54 20.91 -5.45
CA ASP A 132 -11.79 22.25 -4.90
C ASP A 132 -10.54 22.86 -4.28
N GLN A 133 -9.49 22.05 -4.09
CA GLN A 133 -8.20 22.46 -3.56
C GLN A 133 -7.16 22.72 -4.67
N ILE A 134 -7.56 22.58 -5.94
CA ILE A 134 -6.71 22.94 -7.09
C ILE A 134 -6.46 24.44 -7.04
N MET A 135 -5.20 24.81 -7.14
CA MET A 135 -4.80 26.21 -7.11
C MET A 135 -5.15 26.89 -8.44
N THR A 136 -5.66 28.12 -8.37
CA THR A 136 -6.03 28.91 -9.56
C THR A 136 -5.33 30.26 -9.56
N ASP A 137 -5.04 30.78 -10.75
CA ASP A 137 -4.48 32.13 -10.93
C ASP A 137 -5.54 33.23 -10.76
N ALA A 138 -5.11 34.49 -10.84
CA ALA A 138 -6.02 35.64 -10.72
C ALA A 138 -7.12 35.67 -11.79
N ALA A 139 -6.97 34.92 -12.89
CA ALA A 139 -7.97 34.76 -13.93
C ALA A 139 -8.84 33.50 -13.74
N GLY A 140 -8.67 32.78 -12.63
CA GLY A 140 -9.39 31.54 -12.32
C GLY A 140 -8.89 30.31 -13.09
N ARG A 141 -7.71 30.39 -13.74
CA ARG A 141 -7.15 29.25 -14.48
C ARG A 141 -6.40 28.32 -13.53
N GLU A 142 -6.64 27.02 -13.66
CA GLU A 142 -5.93 26.00 -12.88
C GLU A 142 -4.42 26.09 -13.08
N LEU A 143 -3.69 26.06 -11.97
CA LEU A 143 -2.24 25.88 -11.97
C LEU A 143 -1.96 24.44 -12.39
N ARG A 144 -1.21 24.27 -13.47
CA ARG A 144 -0.85 22.96 -14.01
C ARG A 144 0.66 22.83 -14.16
N VAL A 145 1.17 21.66 -13.81
CA VAL A 145 2.58 21.31 -13.84
C VAL A 145 2.84 20.28 -14.91
N ARG A 146 3.93 20.41 -15.66
CA ARG A 146 4.28 19.40 -16.67
C ARG A 146 4.84 18.16 -15.95
N PRO A 147 4.61 16.94 -16.46
CA PRO A 147 5.06 15.72 -15.80
C PRO A 147 6.55 15.69 -15.48
N TRP A 148 7.40 16.21 -16.38
CA TRP A 148 8.85 16.25 -16.20
C TRP A 148 9.35 17.37 -15.28
N SER A 149 8.46 18.18 -14.71
CA SER A 149 8.80 19.23 -13.75
C SER A 149 8.63 18.78 -12.30
N VAL A 150 8.18 17.54 -12.07
CA VAL A 150 7.99 16.93 -10.75
C VAL A 150 8.56 15.50 -10.78
N SER A 151 9.13 15.06 -9.67
CA SER A 151 9.57 13.67 -9.49
C SER A 151 8.56 12.94 -8.60
N LEU A 152 8.03 11.81 -9.06
CA LEU A 152 6.97 11.05 -8.38
C LEU A 152 7.55 9.89 -7.55
N GLY A 153 8.43 10.18 -6.58
CA GLY A 153 9.07 9.15 -5.76
C GLY A 153 9.98 8.19 -6.54
N ASP A 154 10.75 7.38 -5.80
CA ASP A 154 11.63 6.33 -6.32
C ASP A 154 11.14 4.90 -6.02
N GLU A 155 9.93 4.77 -5.49
CA GLU A 155 9.33 3.47 -5.18
C GLU A 155 9.16 2.61 -6.43
N PRO A 156 9.34 1.28 -6.33
CA PRO A 156 9.30 0.38 -7.47
C PRO A 156 7.92 0.22 -8.09
N VAL A 157 6.85 0.57 -7.35
CA VAL A 157 5.45 0.43 -7.77
C VAL A 157 4.64 1.64 -7.32
N LEU A 158 3.86 2.18 -8.26
CA LEU A 158 2.81 3.16 -7.97
C LEU A 158 1.44 2.47 -7.94
N LEU A 159 0.65 2.68 -6.89
CA LEU A 159 -0.71 2.13 -6.79
C LEU A 159 -1.68 2.97 -7.63
N ASP A 160 -1.68 2.74 -8.94
CA ASP A 160 -2.41 3.54 -9.92
C ASP A 160 -3.28 2.71 -10.89
N ASN A 161 -3.42 1.40 -10.66
CA ASN A 161 -4.17 0.47 -11.51
C ASN A 161 -3.65 0.35 -12.96
N ARG A 162 -2.39 0.73 -13.25
CA ARG A 162 -1.81 0.57 -14.60
C ARG A 162 -0.98 -0.69 -14.77
N TYR A 163 -0.60 -1.34 -13.67
CA TYR A 163 0.08 -2.63 -13.61
C TYR A 163 1.41 -2.77 -14.40
N VAL A 164 1.87 -1.71 -15.08
CA VAL A 164 3.08 -1.73 -15.92
C VAL A 164 4.34 -1.95 -15.09
N ASP A 165 4.36 -1.40 -13.87
CA ASP A 165 5.45 -1.56 -12.90
C ASP A 165 5.64 -3.04 -12.50
N TRP A 166 4.60 -3.86 -12.67
CA TRP A 166 4.63 -5.28 -12.36
C TRP A 166 5.13 -6.17 -13.50
N GLU A 167 5.25 -5.67 -14.74
CA GLU A 167 5.77 -6.46 -15.86
C GLU A 167 7.15 -7.09 -15.59
N PRO A 168 8.17 -6.35 -15.08
CA PRO A 168 9.48 -6.93 -14.82
C PRO A 168 9.52 -7.86 -13.60
N ILE A 169 8.55 -7.74 -12.68
CA ILE A 169 8.55 -8.48 -11.41
C ILE A 169 8.09 -9.92 -11.67
N LEU A 170 8.87 -10.90 -11.21
CA LEU A 170 8.52 -12.30 -11.32
C LEU A 170 7.40 -12.69 -10.35
N PRO A 171 6.50 -13.61 -10.74
CA PRO A 171 5.48 -14.10 -9.84
C PRO A 171 6.08 -14.92 -8.70
N LEU A 172 5.62 -14.67 -7.47
CA LEU A 172 5.90 -15.54 -6.33
C LEU A 172 5.21 -16.90 -6.53
N VAL A 173 4.00 -16.87 -7.09
CA VAL A 173 3.22 -18.05 -7.42
C VAL A 173 2.27 -17.74 -8.57
N ARG A 174 2.04 -18.75 -9.41
CA ARG A 174 0.99 -18.78 -10.44
C ARG A 174 0.15 -20.04 -10.27
N PHE A 175 -1.16 -19.90 -10.41
CA PHE A 175 -2.10 -20.98 -10.26
C PHE A 175 -2.76 -21.31 -11.59
N ALA A 176 -2.44 -22.49 -12.12
CA ALA A 176 -3.04 -22.98 -13.36
C ALA A 176 -4.47 -23.47 -13.12
N ARG A 177 -5.32 -23.33 -14.15
CA ARG A 177 -6.65 -23.94 -14.19
C ARG A 177 -6.57 -25.37 -14.74
N PRO A 178 -7.38 -26.32 -14.22
CA PRO A 178 -8.26 -26.16 -13.06
C PRO A 178 -7.48 -26.27 -11.73
N LEU A 179 -7.72 -25.34 -10.80
CA LEU A 179 -7.24 -25.44 -9.42
C LEU A 179 -8.07 -26.50 -8.68
N SER A 180 -7.43 -27.59 -8.24
CA SER A 180 -8.08 -28.54 -7.34
C SER A 180 -7.84 -28.13 -5.89
N GLN A 181 -8.68 -27.23 -5.36
CA GLN A 181 -8.68 -26.94 -3.93
C GLN A 181 -9.43 -28.05 -3.19
N PRO A 182 -8.77 -28.86 -2.34
CA PRO A 182 -9.43 -30.02 -1.75
C PRO A 182 -10.45 -29.61 -0.67
N ARG A 183 -10.23 -28.47 0.02
CA ARG A 183 -11.02 -28.02 1.18
C ARG A 183 -10.97 -26.49 1.31
N PHE A 184 -12.00 -25.93 1.93
CA PHE A 184 -12.07 -24.51 2.30
C PHE A 184 -12.63 -24.38 3.72
N VAL A 185 -12.52 -23.22 4.34
CA VAL A 185 -13.14 -22.94 5.64
C VAL A 185 -14.46 -22.23 5.42
N LEU A 186 -15.53 -22.80 5.96
CA LEU A 186 -16.88 -22.24 5.91
C LEU A 186 -17.24 -21.69 7.29
N GLU A 187 -17.70 -20.44 7.32
CA GLU A 187 -18.28 -19.81 8.49
C GLU A 187 -19.76 -19.46 8.23
N GLU A 188 -20.64 -19.99 9.08
CA GLU A 188 -22.08 -19.77 9.08
C GLU A 188 -22.58 -19.62 10.52
N GLY A 189 -23.25 -18.50 10.84
CA GLY A 189 -23.68 -18.21 12.20
C GLY A 189 -22.49 -18.11 13.16
N ALA A 190 -22.44 -18.98 14.18
CA ALA A 190 -21.34 -19.02 15.15
C ALA A 190 -20.30 -20.12 14.86
N GLY A 191 -20.46 -20.90 13.78
CA GLY A 191 -19.63 -22.06 13.48
C GLY A 191 -18.65 -21.79 12.34
N ARG A 192 -17.35 -22.02 12.59
CA ARG A 192 -16.28 -22.03 11.57
C ARG A 192 -15.75 -23.47 11.44
N GLN A 193 -15.81 -24.05 10.25
CA GLN A 193 -15.45 -25.45 10.03
C GLN A 193 -14.86 -25.71 8.64
N PRO A 194 -13.96 -26.70 8.49
CA PRO A 194 -13.57 -27.17 7.17
C PRO A 194 -14.75 -27.76 6.39
N ALA A 195 -14.83 -27.46 5.09
CA ALA A 195 -15.83 -27.96 4.17
C ALA A 195 -15.21 -28.44 2.85
N VAL A 196 -15.94 -29.28 2.12
CA VAL A 196 -15.58 -29.74 0.77
C VAL A 196 -16.07 -28.75 -0.28
N LEU A 197 -15.33 -28.58 -1.37
CA LEU A 197 -15.58 -27.55 -2.39
C LEU A 197 -16.98 -27.62 -3.02
N SER A 198 -17.63 -28.79 -3.06
CA SER A 198 -19.01 -28.93 -3.55
C SER A 198 -20.05 -28.18 -2.71
N ARG A 199 -19.71 -27.77 -1.48
CA ARG A 199 -20.55 -26.91 -0.62
C ARG A 199 -20.28 -25.42 -0.82
N SER A 200 -19.27 -25.06 -1.61
CA SER A 200 -18.92 -23.67 -1.86
C SER A 200 -19.95 -23.01 -2.77
N GLN A 201 -20.32 -21.77 -2.43
CA GLN A 201 -21.11 -20.89 -3.30
C GLN A 201 -20.26 -19.84 -3.99
N PHE A 202 -19.06 -19.57 -3.48
CA PHE A 202 -18.20 -18.46 -3.92
C PHE A 202 -16.92 -18.90 -4.64
N TRP A 203 -16.55 -20.18 -4.65
CA TRP A 203 -15.40 -20.66 -5.40
C TRP A 203 -15.53 -20.35 -6.90
N GLY A 204 -14.49 -19.78 -7.50
CA GLY A 204 -14.49 -19.36 -8.91
C GLY A 204 -15.35 -18.13 -9.20
N ARG A 205 -15.79 -17.42 -8.15
CA ARG A 205 -16.64 -16.22 -8.24
C ARG A 205 -16.07 -15.12 -7.35
N GLY A 206 -16.38 -13.87 -7.71
CA GLY A 206 -16.04 -12.71 -6.88
C GLY A 206 -14.54 -12.53 -6.61
N GLY A 207 -13.65 -13.11 -7.43
CA GLY A 207 -12.21 -13.01 -7.25
C GLY A 207 -11.58 -14.07 -6.32
N THR A 208 -12.31 -15.10 -5.88
CA THR A 208 -11.77 -16.14 -4.98
C THR A 208 -10.82 -17.13 -5.65
N GLU A 209 -10.79 -17.17 -6.98
CA GLU A 209 -9.85 -17.98 -7.74
C GLU A 209 -8.63 -17.12 -8.10
N LEU A 210 -7.59 -17.20 -7.28
CA LEU A 210 -6.33 -16.48 -7.49
C LEU A 210 -5.60 -17.03 -8.72
N ASP A 211 -5.06 -16.16 -9.57
CA ASP A 211 -4.28 -16.51 -10.76
C ASP A 211 -2.78 -16.32 -10.51
N THR A 212 -2.38 -15.09 -10.16
CA THR A 212 -0.98 -14.75 -9.91
C THR A 212 -0.87 -13.92 -8.64
N LEU A 213 0.20 -14.14 -7.86
CA LEU A 213 0.60 -13.24 -6.79
C LEU A 213 2.05 -12.81 -7.03
N LYS A 214 2.30 -11.51 -6.97
CA LYS A 214 3.61 -10.88 -7.03
C LYS A 214 3.84 -10.04 -5.78
N ALA A 215 5.10 -9.87 -5.41
CA ALA A 215 5.49 -8.91 -4.39
C ALA A 215 6.89 -8.38 -4.67
N ILE A 216 7.16 -7.16 -4.22
CA ILE A 216 8.48 -6.54 -4.21
C ILE A 216 8.61 -5.67 -2.97
N ALA A 217 9.78 -5.66 -2.34
CA ALA A 217 10.12 -4.71 -1.29
C ALA A 217 10.72 -3.45 -1.93
N GLY A 218 10.12 -2.30 -1.60
CA GLY A 218 10.69 -0.99 -1.88
C GLY A 218 11.37 -0.41 -0.63
N ASP A 219 11.59 0.90 -0.63
CA ASP A 219 12.27 1.57 0.48
C ASP A 219 11.32 1.84 1.66
N ARG A 220 10.02 2.04 1.39
CA ARG A 220 9.03 2.39 2.43
C ARG A 220 7.93 1.37 2.62
N ALA A 221 7.77 0.43 1.71
CA ALA A 221 6.72 -0.58 1.79
C ALA A 221 7.10 -1.89 1.11
N VAL A 222 6.37 -2.94 1.49
CA VAL A 222 6.21 -4.11 0.62
C VAL A 222 5.01 -3.86 -0.28
N TYR A 223 5.21 -3.99 -1.58
CA TYR A 223 4.17 -3.91 -2.58
C TYR A 223 3.70 -5.32 -2.93
N LEU A 224 2.40 -5.46 -3.16
CA LEU A 224 1.76 -6.71 -3.58
C LEU A 224 0.92 -6.44 -4.83
N MET A 225 0.88 -7.41 -5.74
CA MET A 225 -0.15 -7.48 -6.78
C MET A 225 -0.72 -8.88 -6.85
N ALA A 226 -2.04 -8.95 -6.89
CA ALA A 226 -2.76 -10.19 -7.10
C ALA A 226 -3.65 -10.06 -8.33
N SER A 227 -3.64 -11.07 -9.19
CA SER A 227 -4.61 -11.26 -10.27
C SER A 227 -5.53 -12.42 -9.96
N THR A 228 -6.76 -12.37 -10.47
CA THR A 228 -7.78 -13.39 -10.26
C THR A 228 -8.33 -13.89 -11.58
N HIS A 229 -8.75 -15.15 -11.56
CA HIS A 229 -9.36 -15.87 -12.68
C HIS A 229 -10.85 -15.54 -12.88
N SER A 230 -11.45 -14.82 -11.93
CA SER A 230 -12.83 -14.33 -11.95
C SER A 230 -12.86 -12.88 -11.50
N ARG A 231 -13.92 -12.14 -11.90
CA ARG A 231 -14.03 -10.72 -11.57
C ARG A 231 -14.08 -10.52 -10.05
N ILE A 232 -13.23 -9.64 -9.54
CA ILE A 232 -13.22 -9.19 -8.15
C ILE A 232 -14.53 -8.44 -7.86
N ALA A 233 -15.19 -8.79 -6.76
CA ALA A 233 -16.44 -8.17 -6.34
C ALA A 233 -16.37 -7.74 -4.86
N PRO A 234 -17.15 -6.72 -4.46
CA PRO A 234 -17.25 -6.32 -3.06
C PRO A 234 -17.61 -7.50 -2.15
N GLY A 235 -16.88 -7.63 -1.06
CA GLY A 235 -16.95 -8.75 -0.12
C GLY A 235 -15.82 -9.78 -0.27
N MET A 236 -14.98 -9.65 -1.30
CA MET A 236 -13.74 -10.43 -1.43
C MET A 236 -12.67 -9.93 -0.47
N SER A 237 -11.89 -10.84 0.11
CA SER A 237 -10.67 -10.49 0.85
C SER A 237 -9.48 -11.32 0.35
N LEU A 238 -8.30 -10.72 0.24
CA LEU A 238 -7.03 -11.48 0.25
C LEU A 238 -6.49 -11.52 1.68
N PHE A 239 -6.13 -12.71 2.15
CA PHE A 239 -5.48 -12.93 3.43
C PHE A 239 -4.05 -13.43 3.24
N LEU A 240 -3.13 -12.88 4.02
CA LEU A 240 -1.77 -13.36 4.19
C LEU A 240 -1.54 -13.67 5.68
N PHE A 241 -1.61 -14.94 6.03
CA PHE A 241 -1.39 -15.43 7.40
C PHE A 241 0.11 -15.62 7.63
N GLY A 242 0.73 -14.76 8.44
CA GLY A 242 2.17 -14.77 8.70
C GLY A 242 2.57 -15.71 9.83
N TYR A 243 3.58 -16.54 9.60
CA TYR A 243 4.15 -17.49 10.56
C TYR A 243 5.65 -17.27 10.69
N ARG A 244 6.21 -17.50 11.89
CA ARG A 244 7.66 -17.37 12.12
C ARG A 244 8.40 -18.60 11.60
N ASN A 245 7.80 -19.77 11.73
CA ASN A 245 8.35 -21.04 11.28
C ASN A 245 7.23 -22.08 11.07
N ARG A 246 7.59 -23.24 10.51
CA ARG A 246 6.65 -24.29 10.10
C ARG A 246 5.97 -25.02 11.27
N ASP A 247 6.52 -24.93 12.47
CA ASP A 247 6.04 -25.63 13.66
C ASP A 247 4.98 -24.78 14.40
N ASP A 248 4.84 -23.50 14.02
CA ASP A 248 3.79 -22.61 14.53
C ASP A 248 2.41 -23.10 14.10
N ARG A 249 1.48 -23.22 15.07
CA ARG A 249 0.10 -23.68 14.82
C ARG A 249 -0.89 -22.56 14.55
N GLN A 250 -0.49 -21.32 14.76
CA GLN A 250 -1.31 -20.13 14.62
C GLN A 250 -0.48 -19.04 13.96
N ALA A 251 -1.14 -18.25 13.10
CA ALA A 251 -0.51 -17.09 12.49
C ALA A 251 -0.18 -16.06 13.58
N LEU A 252 1.03 -15.51 13.51
CA LEU A 252 1.47 -14.40 14.37
C LEU A 252 0.69 -13.12 14.04
N TYR A 253 0.40 -12.94 12.76
CA TYR A 253 -0.38 -11.83 12.21
C TYR A 253 -1.12 -12.25 10.96
N THR A 254 -2.18 -11.53 10.61
CA THR A 254 -2.88 -11.66 9.34
C THR A 254 -2.90 -10.31 8.66
N VAL A 255 -2.38 -10.23 7.45
CA VAL A 255 -2.66 -9.08 6.57
C VAL A 255 -3.94 -9.40 5.81
N GLU A 256 -4.88 -8.47 5.80
CA GLU A 256 -6.11 -8.57 5.04
C GLU A 256 -6.22 -7.39 4.06
N VAL A 257 -6.59 -7.69 2.82
CA VAL A 257 -7.03 -6.71 1.82
C VAL A 257 -8.53 -6.89 1.62
N PRO A 258 -9.39 -6.19 2.38
CA PRO A 258 -10.85 -6.33 2.27
C PRO A 258 -11.37 -5.49 1.10
N VAL A 259 -11.67 -6.15 0.00
CA VAL A 259 -12.19 -5.51 -1.20
C VAL A 259 -13.67 -5.16 -1.02
N GLY A 260 -13.94 -3.88 -0.78
CA GLY A 260 -15.29 -3.32 -0.71
C GLY A 260 -15.54 -2.28 -1.81
N GLU A 261 -14.52 -1.52 -2.16
CA GLU A 261 -14.53 -0.42 -3.12
C GLU A 261 -13.32 -0.54 -4.06
N PRO A 262 -13.23 0.25 -5.14
CA PRO A 262 -12.07 0.23 -6.04
C PRO A 262 -10.73 0.56 -5.36
N SER A 263 -10.75 1.16 -4.18
CA SER A 263 -9.58 1.35 -3.34
C SER A 263 -9.96 1.35 -1.87
N GLY A 264 -9.00 1.06 -1.00
CA GLY A 264 -9.30 0.94 0.42
C GLY A 264 -8.08 0.64 1.28
N PRO A 265 -8.30 0.38 2.59
CA PRO A 265 -7.22 0.11 3.52
C PRO A 265 -6.69 -1.32 3.39
N VAL A 266 -5.41 -1.50 3.71
CA VAL A 266 -4.84 -2.82 4.04
C VAL A 266 -4.79 -2.93 5.56
N LEU A 267 -5.32 -4.03 6.07
CA LEU A 267 -5.51 -4.27 7.49
C LEU A 267 -4.46 -5.26 8.02
N LEU A 268 -3.99 -5.04 9.24
CA LEU A 268 -3.16 -5.95 10.00
C LEU A 268 -3.88 -6.37 11.28
N TRP A 269 -4.17 -7.66 11.36
CA TRP A 269 -4.65 -8.32 12.55
C TRP A 269 -3.45 -8.91 13.30
N VAL A 270 -3.33 -8.63 14.59
CA VAL A 270 -2.28 -9.19 15.45
C VAL A 270 -2.95 -10.03 16.52
N ALA A 271 -2.35 -11.19 16.84
CA ALA A 271 -2.87 -12.06 17.89
C ALA A 271 -3.10 -11.29 19.21
N GLY A 272 -4.29 -11.47 19.79
CA GLY A 272 -4.69 -10.80 21.03
C GLY A 272 -5.22 -9.37 20.87
N SER A 273 -5.40 -8.88 19.65
CA SER A 273 -6.07 -7.60 19.37
C SER A 273 -7.46 -7.81 18.80
N ASP A 274 -8.45 -7.09 19.35
CA ASP A 274 -9.85 -7.15 18.90
C ASP A 274 -10.13 -6.24 17.68
N GLN A 275 -9.17 -5.38 17.30
CA GLN A 275 -9.32 -4.43 16.21
C GLN A 275 -8.12 -4.48 15.27
N PRO A 276 -8.33 -4.44 13.94
CA PRO A 276 -7.24 -4.38 13.00
C PRO A 276 -6.57 -3.00 13.01
N LYS A 277 -5.31 -2.95 12.62
CA LYS A 277 -4.58 -1.70 12.32
C LYS A 277 -4.54 -1.49 10.83
N VAL A 278 -4.75 -0.25 10.35
CA VAL A 278 -4.49 0.08 8.95
C VAL A 278 -2.98 0.22 8.75
N VAL A 279 -2.41 -0.59 7.87
CA VAL A 279 -0.95 -0.65 7.62
C VAL A 279 -0.56 -0.32 6.18
N GLY A 280 -1.54 0.00 5.35
CA GLY A 280 -1.32 0.38 3.97
C GLY A 280 -2.64 0.54 3.25
N ARG A 281 -2.61 0.35 1.95
CA ARG A 281 -3.74 0.63 1.05
C ARG A 281 -3.72 -0.29 -0.16
N TYR A 282 -4.86 -0.42 -0.81
CA TYR A 282 -4.99 -1.10 -2.07
C TYR A 282 -5.75 -0.25 -3.10
N VAL A 283 -5.50 -0.55 -4.36
CA VAL A 283 -6.31 -0.18 -5.52
C VAL A 283 -6.64 -1.46 -6.27
N SER A 284 -7.87 -1.57 -6.77
CA SER A 284 -8.35 -2.74 -7.49
C SER A 284 -9.08 -2.34 -8.76
N ASP A 285 -9.02 -3.23 -9.74
CA ASP A 285 -9.83 -3.21 -10.95
C ASP A 285 -10.75 -4.45 -11.00
N ALA A 286 -11.20 -4.82 -12.21
CA ALA A 286 -12.06 -5.98 -12.38
C ALA A 286 -11.38 -7.34 -12.06
N PHE A 287 -10.08 -7.52 -12.30
CA PHE A 287 -9.40 -8.82 -12.20
C PHE A 287 -8.07 -8.76 -11.46
N MET A 288 -7.63 -7.59 -11.05
CA MET A 288 -6.35 -7.35 -10.41
C MET A 288 -6.51 -6.34 -9.30
N PHE A 289 -5.58 -6.38 -8.35
CA PHE A 289 -5.37 -5.30 -7.41
C PHE A 289 -3.90 -5.18 -7.04
N GLU A 290 -3.51 -3.98 -6.63
CA GLU A 290 -2.20 -3.63 -6.10
C GLU A 290 -2.39 -3.16 -4.66
N ALA A 291 -1.45 -3.47 -3.80
CA ALA A 291 -1.46 -3.04 -2.41
C ALA A 291 -0.07 -2.69 -1.92
N ASP A 292 0.01 -1.82 -0.91
CA ASP A 292 1.22 -1.58 -0.14
C ASP A 292 1.03 -1.93 1.33
N LEU A 293 2.13 -2.31 1.97
CA LEU A 293 2.25 -2.50 3.41
C LEU A 293 3.42 -1.62 3.87
N ARG A 294 3.11 -0.49 4.46
CA ARG A 294 4.11 0.52 4.81
C ARG A 294 4.89 0.13 6.06
N TYR A 295 6.21 0.13 5.97
CA TYR A 295 7.10 -0.23 7.08
C TYR A 295 6.90 0.67 8.29
N ASP A 296 6.67 1.96 8.07
CA ASP A 296 6.44 2.90 9.16
C ASP A 296 5.15 2.60 9.92
N LEU A 297 4.19 1.87 9.36
CA LEU A 297 2.93 1.50 10.02
C LEU A 297 2.96 0.13 10.70
N LEU A 298 3.91 -0.74 10.34
CA LEU A 298 4.03 -2.08 10.89
C LEU A 298 4.57 -2.07 12.34
N PRO A 299 4.09 -2.96 13.23
CA PRO A 299 4.69 -3.15 14.55
C PRO A 299 6.15 -3.62 14.44
N SER A 300 7.04 -3.06 15.26
CA SER A 300 8.47 -3.39 15.22
C SER A 300 8.76 -4.89 15.41
N ALA A 301 7.95 -5.56 16.22
CA ALA A 301 8.06 -7.00 16.49
C ALA A 301 7.89 -7.89 15.25
N LEU A 302 7.33 -7.37 14.14
CA LEU A 302 7.26 -8.10 12.88
C LEU A 302 8.62 -8.18 12.16
N PHE A 303 9.53 -7.23 12.42
CA PHE A 303 10.86 -7.22 11.83
C PHE A 303 11.86 -8.11 12.57
N ASP A 304 11.52 -8.58 13.77
CA ASP A 304 12.35 -9.52 14.56
C ASP A 304 12.22 -10.98 14.08
N VAL A 305 11.38 -11.24 13.07
CA VAL A 305 11.13 -12.59 12.55
C VAL A 305 12.23 -13.00 11.58
N PRO A 306 12.91 -14.14 11.77
CA PRO A 306 13.93 -14.61 10.84
C PRO A 306 13.34 -14.87 9.45
N VAL A 307 13.71 -14.04 8.46
CA VAL A 307 13.18 -14.08 7.09
C VAL A 307 13.31 -15.48 6.45
N ASN A 308 14.42 -16.19 6.73
CA ASN A 308 14.71 -17.50 6.16
C ASN A 308 13.77 -18.63 6.64
N SER A 309 13.07 -18.45 7.77
CA SER A 309 12.09 -19.42 8.27
C SER A 309 10.66 -18.92 8.19
N ALA A 310 10.47 -17.62 8.01
CA ALA A 310 9.18 -16.98 7.95
C ALA A 310 8.46 -17.25 6.63
N PHE A 311 7.15 -17.43 6.71
CA PHE A 311 6.30 -17.58 5.53
C PHE A 311 4.92 -16.97 5.76
N VAL A 312 4.22 -16.74 4.66
CA VAL A 312 2.80 -16.43 4.64
C VAL A 312 2.03 -17.57 4.00
N GLU A 313 0.88 -17.91 4.57
CA GLU A 313 -0.14 -18.68 3.87
C GLU A 313 -1.11 -17.71 3.21
N VAL A 314 -1.30 -17.89 1.91
CA VAL A 314 -2.15 -17.05 1.09
C VAL A 314 -3.52 -17.68 1.00
N ALA A 315 -4.55 -16.94 1.33
CA ALA A 315 -5.93 -17.34 1.11
C ALA A 315 -6.74 -16.20 0.49
N THR A 316 -7.82 -16.55 -0.19
CA THR A 316 -8.86 -15.58 -0.56
C THR A 316 -10.13 -15.93 0.20
N GLY A 317 -10.88 -14.94 0.65
CA GLY A 317 -12.21 -15.15 1.21
C GLY A 317 -13.28 -14.39 0.45
N TYR A 318 -14.53 -14.78 0.68
CA TYR A 318 -15.69 -14.02 0.25
C TYR A 318 -16.77 -14.03 1.33
N SER A 319 -17.24 -12.84 1.69
CA SER A 319 -18.35 -12.62 2.64
C SER A 319 -19.60 -12.18 1.89
N GLY A 320 -20.69 -12.94 2.02
CA GLY A 320 -21.96 -12.61 1.38
C GLY A 320 -23.09 -13.52 1.80
N ALA A 321 -24.33 -13.07 1.69
CA ALA A 321 -25.53 -13.86 2.02
C ALA A 321 -25.50 -14.54 3.42
N GLY A 322 -24.88 -13.88 4.40
CA GLY A 322 -24.80 -14.38 5.79
C GLY A 322 -23.80 -15.51 6.02
N ARG A 323 -22.86 -15.74 5.09
CA ARG A 323 -21.77 -16.72 5.23
C ARG A 323 -20.44 -16.16 4.76
N HIS A 324 -19.37 -16.76 5.22
CA HIS A 324 -18.00 -16.46 4.80
C HIS A 324 -17.30 -17.76 4.35
N GLU A 325 -16.67 -17.74 3.18
CA GLU A 325 -15.91 -18.87 2.63
C GLU A 325 -14.45 -18.44 2.40
N GLU A 326 -13.50 -19.19 2.95
CA GLU A 326 -12.06 -18.90 2.88
C GLU A 326 -11.29 -20.05 2.22
N PHE A 327 -10.57 -19.76 1.14
CA PHE A 327 -9.89 -20.71 0.27
C PHE A 327 -8.37 -20.52 0.33
N TYR A 328 -7.64 -21.54 0.79
CA TYR A 328 -6.19 -21.50 0.98
C TYR A 328 -5.45 -21.90 -0.30
N HIS A 329 -4.58 -21.04 -0.81
CA HIS A 329 -3.94 -21.22 -2.12
C HIS A 329 -2.52 -21.75 -2.05
N ALA A 330 -1.66 -21.09 -1.28
CA ALA A 330 -0.23 -21.39 -1.27
C ALA A 330 0.44 -21.00 0.04
N ARG A 331 1.64 -21.54 0.24
CA ARG A 331 2.60 -21.07 1.22
C ARG A 331 3.77 -20.39 0.50
N ILE A 332 4.14 -19.19 0.93
CA ILE A 332 5.21 -18.39 0.33
C ILE A 332 6.18 -17.96 1.41
N TYR A 333 7.46 -18.29 1.24
CA TYR A 333 8.52 -17.85 2.15
C TYR A 333 8.84 -16.38 1.93
N LEU A 334 9.07 -15.64 3.01
CA LEU A 334 9.39 -14.20 2.91
C LEU A 334 10.69 -13.95 2.17
N SER A 335 11.65 -14.88 2.26
CA SER A 335 12.91 -14.85 1.50
C SER A 335 12.74 -14.95 -0.02
N SER A 336 11.53 -15.24 -0.52
CA SER A 336 11.23 -15.26 -1.96
C SER A 336 10.83 -13.89 -2.50
N ILE A 337 10.59 -12.90 -1.64
CA ILE A 337 10.22 -11.54 -2.05
C ILE A 337 11.49 -10.79 -2.44
N GLU A 338 11.53 -10.27 -3.66
CA GLU A 338 12.64 -9.46 -4.13
C GLU A 338 12.80 -8.21 -3.26
N GLY A 339 14.03 -7.94 -2.80
CA GLY A 339 14.37 -6.79 -1.96
C GLY A 339 14.31 -7.04 -0.44
N ILE A 340 13.93 -8.23 0.02
CA ILE A 340 14.01 -8.66 1.43
C ILE A 340 15.29 -9.48 1.66
#